data_AF-A0A849GT03-F1
#
_entry.id   AF-A0A849GT03-F1
#
_cell.length_a   1.000
_cell.length_b   1.000
_cell.length_c   1.000
_cell.angle_alpha   90.00
_cell.angle_beta   90.00
_cell.angle_gamma   90.00
#
_symmetry.space_group_name_H-M   'P 1'
#
loop_
_entity.id
_entity.type
_entity.pdbx_description
1 polymer ?
#
loop_
_entity_poly.entity_id
_entity_poly.type
_entity_poly.pdbx_seq_one_letter_code
_entity_poly.pdbx_strand_id
1 'polypeptide(L)' 'MTATRAVSLTVNGETVEADVPVRKNLVDFLREDVGLTGSHVGCE' A
#
# COMPACT_ATOMS: atom_id res chain seq x y z
N MET A 1 -15.84 11.60 1.83
CA MET A 1 -14.56 11.81 1.14
C MET A 1 -13.46 11.27 2.05
N THR A 2 -12.69 10.28 1.60
CA THR A 2 -11.59 9.71 2.39
C THR A 2 -10.36 10.59 2.18
N ALA A 3 -9.72 11.06 3.25
CA ALA A 3 -8.48 11.83 3.14
C ALA A 3 -7.36 10.95 2.57
N THR A 4 -6.57 11.50 1.66
CA THR A 4 -5.39 10.85 1.07
C THR A 4 -4.10 11.56 1.49
N ARG A 5 -2.96 10.86 1.44
CA ARG A 5 -1.62 11.44 1.61
C ARG A 5 -0.65 10.83 0.61
N ALA A 6 0.23 11.66 0.08
CA ALA A 6 1.37 11.22 -0.70
C ALA A 6 2.36 10.46 0.20
N VAL A 7 2.80 9.29 -0.27
CA VAL A 7 3.83 8.46 0.35
C VAL A 7 4.87 8.05 -0.67
N SER A 8 6.09 7.80 -0.21
CA SER A 8 7.18 7.24 -0.99
C SER A 8 7.77 6.07 -0.21
N LEU A 9 7.86 4.90 -0.84
CA LEU A 9 8.32 3.65 -0.24
C LEU A 9 9.40 3.02 -1.11
N THR A 10 10.19 2.13 -0.52
CA THR A 10 10.99 1.15 -1.27
C THR A 10 10.39 -0.22 -1.07
N VAL A 11 9.95 -0.88 -2.14
CA VAL A 11 9.34 -2.21 -2.13
C VAL A 11 10.19 -3.12 -3.01
N ASN A 12 10.76 -4.18 -2.44
CA ASN A 12 11.64 -5.12 -3.17
C ASN A 12 12.80 -4.45 -3.94
N GLY A 13 13.28 -3.30 -3.46
CA GLY A 13 14.35 -2.52 -4.10
C GLY A 13 13.87 -1.48 -5.13
N GLU A 14 12.59 -1.44 -5.48
CA GLU A 14 12.01 -0.40 -6.34
C GLU A 14 11.35 0.71 -5.52
N THR A 15 11.53 1.96 -5.97
CA THR A 15 10.84 3.12 -5.39
C THR A 15 9.41 3.20 -5.90
N VAL A 16 8.45 3.31 -5.00
CA VAL A 16 7.01 3.43 -5.29
C VAL A 16 6.48 4.70 -4.63
N GLU A 17 5.82 5.55 -5.42
CA GLU A 17 5.20 6.79 -4.97
C GLU A 17 3.70 6.77 -5.29
N ALA A 18 2.85 7.12 -4.32
CA ALA A 18 1.41 7.09 -4.48
C ALA A 18 0.67 8.02 -3.51
N ASP A 19 -0.50 8.51 -3.91
CA ASP A 19 -1.48 9.14 -3.02
C ASP A 19 -2.42 8.08 -2.46
N VAL A 20 -2.33 7.81 -1.15
CA VAL A 20 -2.99 6.67 -0.53
C VAL A 20 -4.03 7.14 0.49
N PRO A 21 -5.21 6.52 0.57
CA PRO A 21 -6.15 6.81 1.65
C PRO A 21 -5.48 6.60 3.02
N VAL A 22 -5.64 7.56 3.94
CA VAL A 22 -4.94 7.54 5.25
C VAL A 22 -5.23 6.28 6.08
N ARG A 23 -6.36 5.63 5.85
CA ARG A 23 -6.76 4.39 6.56
C ARG A 23 -6.44 3.10 5.80
N LYS A 24 -5.85 3.17 4.60
CA LYS A 24 -5.47 1.97 3.84
C LYS A 24 -4.27 1.33 4.51
N ASN A 25 -4.36 0.03 4.79
CA ASN A 25 -3.24 -0.71 5.37
C ASN A 25 -2.19 -0.98 4.26
N LEU A 26 -0.95 -1.30 4.66
CA LEU A 26 0.12 -1.55 3.70
C LEU A 26 -0.14 -2.82 2.87
N VAL A 27 -0.74 -3.85 3.45
CA VAL A 27 -0.96 -5.12 2.76
C VAL A 27 -1.97 -4.95 1.62
N ASP A 28 -3.06 -4.23 1.86
CA ASP A 28 -4.05 -3.86 0.85
C ASP A 28 -3.42 -2.98 -0.22
N PHE A 29 -2.58 -2.01 0.16
CA PHE A 29 -1.85 -1.19 -0.82
C PHE A 29 -0.97 -2.05 -1.74
N LEU A 30 -0.17 -2.95 -1.17
CA LEU A 30 0.69 -3.83 -1.95
C LEU A 30 -0.11 -4.74 -2.88
N ARG A 31 -1.25 -5.28 -2.42
CA ARG A 31 -2.06 -6.23 -3.19
C ARG A 31 -2.89 -5.55 -4.28
N GLU A 32 -3.49 -4.42 -3.97
CA GLU A 32 -4.48 -3.75 -4.84
C GLU A 32 -3.85 -2.71 -5.75
N ASP A 33 -2.94 -1.88 -5.25
CA ASP A 33 -2.35 -0.78 -6.02
C ASP A 33 -1.05 -1.20 -6.71
N VAL A 34 -0.19 -1.96 -6.02
CA VAL A 34 1.12 -2.40 -6.57
C VAL A 34 1.01 -3.76 -7.27
N GLY A 35 -0.01 -4.56 -6.96
CA GLY A 35 -0.22 -5.88 -7.57
C GLY A 35 0.65 -7.01 -6.99
N LEU A 36 1.33 -6.77 -5.86
CA LEU A 36 2.13 -7.76 -5.14
C LEU A 36 1.27 -8.54 -4.15
N THR A 37 0.79 -9.71 -4.59
CA THR A 37 -0.29 -10.45 -3.90
C THR A 37 0.17 -11.46 -2.84
N GLY A 38 1.48 -11.65 -2.64
CA GLY A 38 2.03 -12.66 -1.73
C GLY A 38 1.89 -12.34 -0.23
N SER A 39 1.65 -11.07 0.14
CA SER A 39 1.43 -10.68 1.53
C SER A 39 0.02 -11.06 1.99
N HIS A 40 -0.09 -11.89 3.02
CA HIS A 40 -1.36 -12.35 3.56
C HIS A 40 -1.61 -11.78 4.96
N VAL A 41 -2.88 -11.48 5.26
CA VAL A 41 -3.31 -11.07 6.59
C VAL A 41 -3.97 -12.26 7.28
N GLY A 42 -3.58 -12.54 8.52
CA GLY A 42 -4.08 -13.66 9.32
C GLY A 42 -5.38 -13.32 10.05
N CYS A 43 -5.26 -12.63 11.19
CA CYS A 43 -6.37 -11.97 11.87
C CYS A 43 -6.06 -10.48 11.99
N GLU A 44 -6.98 -9.63 11.56
CA GLU A 44 -6.96 -8.17 11.79
C GLU A 44 -7.56 -7.81 13.15
#